data_AF-A0A512UEJ2-F1
#
_entry.id   AF-A0A512UEJ2-F1
#
_cell.length_a   1.000
_cell.length_b   1.000
_cell.length_c   1.000
_cell.angle_alpha   90.00
_cell.angle_beta   90.00
_cell.angle_gamma   90.00
#
_symmetry.space_group_name_H-M   'P 1'
#
loop_
_entity.id
_entity.type
_entity.pdbx_description
1 polymer ?
#
loop_
_entity_poly.entity_id
_entity_poly.type
_entity_poly.pdbx_seq_one_letter_code
_entity_poly.pdbx_strand_id
1 'polypeptide(L)'
;MSSSMTDPHLVSGSSEYIVIIICSEKTVHGTSVKYASDAGHEVYVVSRVPSFVPYLEKLLEKMTRVPSPSVRVVLVNENVPILVDVLRLILHKSAPELILKRRHDYLQKYKDNLLRISGSALDNGPAFDVTLPVGHGDLPQAFDLAIVQDTDDIDEVSYLSEENVFTQQALRFIALKHALRFGAVSGLSALIGDTGAMVSLTTRLFRDSPGVESIIFKPEGMPVTGDVYLHQYIPVGWDSWNKILLVAKAIPRNGEMAKLLHSEVQIGEFNDIYHACFENNDASIDSGPQTTAQSKGNANQTGAEDHAHLVSGNVCTSSQIYNSTYQRAREQLSEYFPIDKPDGRLPSKPDPPFTYAQFIQSLQDE
;
A
#
# COMPACT_ATOMS: atom_id res chain seq x y z
N MET A 1 51.80 28.36 15.37
CA MET A 1 50.34 28.36 15.27
C MET A 1 49.96 27.27 14.27
N SER A 2 49.52 26.13 14.80
CA SER A 2 49.16 24.93 14.05
C SER A 2 47.69 25.06 13.63
N SER A 3 47.43 25.18 12.32
CA SER A 3 46.07 25.13 11.78
C SER A 3 45.74 23.67 11.53
N SER A 4 44.91 23.09 12.41
CA SER A 4 44.45 21.72 12.28
C SER A 4 43.55 21.59 11.05
N MET A 5 43.95 20.72 10.12
CA MET A 5 43.04 20.13 9.15
C MET A 5 41.97 19.36 9.92
N THR A 6 40.74 19.84 9.90
CA THR A 6 39.57 19.07 10.32
C THR A 6 39.31 17.99 9.28
N ASP A 7 39.44 16.74 9.72
CA ASP A 7 38.98 15.55 9.02
C ASP A 7 37.55 15.77 8.49
N PRO A 8 37.27 15.45 7.21
CA PRO A 8 35.89 15.31 6.77
C PRO A 8 35.34 14.06 7.46
N HIS A 9 34.51 14.30 8.46
CA HIS A 9 33.70 13.26 9.09
C HIS A 9 33.11 12.33 8.03
N LEU A 10 33.51 11.05 8.09
CA LEU A 10 32.69 9.94 7.63
C LEU A 10 31.36 10.02 8.38
N VAL A 11 30.40 10.74 7.81
CA VAL A 11 28.99 10.56 8.15
C VAL A 11 28.63 9.20 7.56
N SER A 12 28.76 8.16 8.37
CA SER A 12 28.10 6.87 8.18
C SER A 12 26.58 7.10 8.29
N GLY A 13 26.03 7.84 7.32
CA GLY A 13 24.60 8.04 7.18
C GLY A 13 24.00 6.72 6.74
N SER A 14 23.15 6.13 7.57
CA SER A 14 22.36 4.97 7.18
C SER A 14 21.57 5.32 5.93
N SER A 15 21.86 4.67 4.81
CA SER A 15 21.12 4.90 3.57
C SER A 15 19.67 4.44 3.72
N GLU A 16 18.73 5.24 3.22
CA GLU A 16 17.32 4.87 3.16
C GLU A 16 17.03 4.12 1.85
N TYR A 17 16.37 2.98 1.94
CA TYR A 17 15.98 2.15 0.81
C TYR A 17 14.54 2.46 0.42
N ILE A 18 14.34 2.84 -0.85
CA ILE A 18 13.02 3.07 -1.44
C ILE A 18 12.83 2.05 -2.56
N VAL A 19 11.77 1.26 -2.47
CA VAL A 19 11.40 0.29 -3.51
C VAL A 19 10.06 0.66 -4.09
N ILE A 20 10.02 0.91 -5.39
CA ILE A 20 8.79 1.11 -6.13
C ILE A 20 8.52 -0.13 -6.97
N ILE A 21 7.40 -0.78 -6.72
CA ILE A 21 6.95 -1.96 -7.45
C ILE A 21 5.72 -1.57 -8.25
N ILE A 22 5.86 -1.52 -9.57
CA ILE A 22 4.77 -1.29 -10.51
C ILE A 22 4.14 -2.63 -10.83
N CYS A 23 2.94 -2.86 -10.30
CA CYS A 23 2.24 -4.14 -10.29
C CYS A 23 1.62 -4.43 -11.67
N SER A 24 2.46 -4.63 -12.70
CA SER A 24 2.08 -4.82 -14.10
C SER A 24 2.70 -6.09 -14.70
N GLU A 25 2.01 -6.69 -15.67
CA GLU A 25 2.52 -7.79 -16.50
C GLU A 25 3.53 -7.30 -17.55
N LYS A 26 3.42 -6.03 -17.94
CA LYS A 26 4.20 -5.42 -19.02
C LYS A 26 5.34 -4.60 -18.44
N THR A 27 6.30 -4.28 -19.30
CA THR A 27 7.30 -3.25 -19.00
C THR A 27 6.59 -1.90 -19.01
N VAL A 28 6.73 -1.14 -17.93
CA VAL A 28 6.13 0.20 -17.80
C VAL A 28 7.25 1.24 -17.89
N HIS A 29 7.00 2.35 -18.61
CA HIS A 29 7.99 3.42 -18.88
C HIS A 29 9.34 2.92 -19.40
N GLY A 30 9.31 1.89 -20.27
CA GLY A 30 10.50 1.33 -20.92
C GLY A 30 11.48 0.63 -19.99
N THR A 31 11.14 0.41 -18.72
CA THR A 31 12.08 -0.14 -17.73
C THR A 31 11.47 -1.26 -16.90
N SER A 32 12.08 -2.45 -16.91
CA SER A 32 11.67 -3.57 -16.04
C SER A 32 12.34 -3.50 -14.67
N VAL A 33 13.59 -3.05 -14.60
CA VAL A 33 14.31 -2.79 -13.35
C VAL A 33 15.16 -1.53 -13.54
N LYS A 34 14.99 -0.54 -12.66
CA LYS A 34 15.82 0.68 -12.56
C LYS A 34 16.43 0.72 -11.17
N TYR A 35 17.67 1.19 -11.09
CA TYR A 35 18.33 1.52 -9.85
C TYR A 35 18.92 2.93 -9.95
N ALA A 36 18.76 3.72 -8.90
CA ALA A 36 19.42 5.00 -8.74
C ALA A 36 19.80 5.20 -7.27
N SER A 37 20.88 5.93 -7.04
CA SER A 37 21.27 6.37 -5.69
C SER A 37 21.44 7.88 -5.68
N ASP A 38 20.83 8.53 -4.70
CA ASP A 38 20.88 9.99 -4.56
C ASP A 38 20.79 10.41 -3.09
N ALA A 39 21.71 11.30 -2.67
CA ALA A 39 21.72 11.93 -1.35
C ALA A 39 21.45 10.97 -0.15
N GLY A 40 22.03 9.76 -0.19
CA GLY A 40 21.83 8.75 0.87
C GLY A 40 20.57 7.89 0.71
N HIS A 41 19.85 7.99 -0.41
CA HIS A 41 18.73 7.13 -0.77
C HIS A 41 19.17 6.12 -1.82
N GLU A 42 18.73 4.87 -1.69
CA GLU A 42 18.81 3.84 -2.73
C GLU A 42 17.40 3.58 -3.27
N VAL A 43 17.15 3.95 -4.53
CA VAL A 43 15.85 3.85 -5.17
C VAL A 43 15.86 2.71 -6.19
N TYR A 44 14.97 1.73 -5.99
CA TYR A 44 14.75 0.61 -6.89
C TYR A 44 13.36 0.76 -7.52
N VAL A 45 13.24 0.68 -8.84
CA VAL A 45 11.95 0.61 -9.54
C VAL A 45 11.86 -0.72 -10.26
N VAL A 46 10.83 -1.50 -10.00
CA VAL A 46 10.61 -2.81 -10.62
C VAL A 46 9.23 -2.83 -11.28
N SER A 47 9.16 -3.22 -12.55
CA SER A 47 7.92 -3.49 -13.28
C SER A 47 7.98 -4.88 -13.91
N ARG A 48 6.96 -5.28 -14.68
CA ARG A 48 6.87 -6.62 -15.28
C ARG A 48 7.01 -7.73 -14.21
N VAL A 49 6.31 -7.54 -13.10
CA VAL A 49 6.50 -8.27 -11.84
C VAL A 49 6.56 -9.79 -12.01
N PRO A 50 5.67 -10.45 -12.78
CA PRO A 50 5.70 -11.91 -12.91
C PRO A 50 7.05 -12.46 -13.43
N SER A 51 7.75 -11.68 -14.25
CA SER A 51 9.08 -12.06 -14.78
C SER A 51 10.23 -11.80 -13.79
N PHE A 52 10.01 -10.98 -12.76
CA PHE A 52 11.02 -10.53 -11.81
C PHE A 52 10.76 -10.96 -10.37
N VAL A 53 9.85 -11.92 -10.14
CA VAL A 53 9.60 -12.49 -8.80
C VAL A 53 10.88 -12.94 -8.10
N PRO A 54 11.81 -13.70 -8.72
CA PRO A 54 13.05 -14.11 -8.04
C PRO A 54 13.98 -12.93 -7.68
N TYR A 55 13.90 -11.83 -8.43
CA TYR A 55 14.64 -10.61 -8.12
C TYR A 55 14.02 -9.89 -6.92
N LEU A 56 12.69 -9.74 -6.91
CA LEU A 56 11.94 -9.16 -5.79
C LEU A 56 12.15 -9.95 -4.49
N GLU A 57 12.12 -11.29 -4.55
CA GLU A 57 12.42 -12.15 -3.40
C GLU A 57 13.78 -11.80 -2.77
N LYS A 58 14.84 -11.74 -3.58
CA LYS A 58 16.19 -11.39 -3.11
C LYS A 58 16.28 -9.96 -2.59
N LEU A 59 15.58 -9.03 -3.22
CA LEU A 59 15.56 -7.63 -2.80
C LEU A 59 14.88 -7.47 -1.42
N LEU A 60 13.72 -8.10 -1.23
CA LEU A 60 13.00 -8.11 0.04
C LEU A 60 13.81 -8.82 1.15
N GLU A 61 14.49 -9.92 0.84
CA GLU A 61 15.39 -10.62 1.77
C GLU A 61 16.60 -9.78 2.18
N LYS A 62 17.16 -8.96 1.27
CA LYS A 62 18.20 -7.99 1.63
C LYS A 62 17.64 -6.96 2.61
N MET A 63 16.42 -6.51 2.37
CA MET A 63 15.79 -5.42 3.13
C MET A 63 15.32 -5.82 4.52
N THR A 64 14.92 -7.07 4.76
CA THR A 64 14.61 -7.55 6.12
C THR A 64 15.81 -7.50 7.06
N ARG A 65 17.03 -7.49 6.52
CA ARG A 65 18.28 -7.38 7.29
C ARG A 65 18.68 -5.94 7.61
N VAL A 66 18.03 -4.95 6.97
CA VAL A 66 18.31 -3.54 7.20
C VAL A 66 17.50 -3.08 8.43
N PRO A 67 18.11 -2.36 9.39
CA PRO A 67 17.38 -1.84 10.54
C PRO A 67 16.21 -0.93 10.10
N SER A 68 15.01 -1.25 10.56
CA SER A 68 13.82 -0.37 10.44
C SER A 68 14.11 0.98 11.10
N PRO A 69 13.73 2.14 10.52
CA PRO A 69 12.74 2.34 9.45
C PRO A 69 13.32 2.50 8.03
N SER A 70 14.55 2.06 7.79
CA SER A 70 15.31 2.41 6.58
C SER A 70 14.77 1.79 5.27
N VAL A 71 13.59 1.18 5.25
CA VAL A 71 13.00 0.58 4.05
C VAL A 71 11.56 1.03 3.88
N ARG A 72 11.28 1.71 2.77
CA ARG A 72 9.95 2.13 2.33
C ARG A 72 9.61 1.48 0.99
N VAL A 73 8.42 0.93 0.87
CA VAL A 73 7.95 0.25 -0.33
C VAL A 73 6.69 0.94 -0.85
N VAL A 74 6.71 1.34 -2.12
CA VAL A 74 5.56 1.93 -2.82
C VAL A 74 5.07 0.91 -3.85
N LEU A 75 3.82 0.48 -3.72
CA LEU A 75 3.17 -0.44 -4.64
C LEU A 75 2.26 0.37 -5.57
N VAL A 76 2.65 0.50 -6.83
CA VAL A 76 1.84 1.20 -7.85
C VAL A 76 0.91 0.18 -8.49
N ASN A 77 -0.40 0.42 -8.40
CA ASN A 77 -1.41 -0.49 -8.93
C ASN A 77 -1.66 -0.25 -10.42
N GLU A 78 -1.24 -1.22 -11.24
CA GLU A 78 -1.62 -1.36 -12.66
C GLU A 78 -2.54 -2.57 -12.89
N ASN A 79 -2.41 -3.59 -12.04
CA ASN A 79 -3.17 -4.83 -12.12
C ASN A 79 -3.37 -5.39 -10.71
N VAL A 80 -4.63 -5.46 -10.26
CA VAL A 80 -4.96 -5.86 -8.88
C VAL A 80 -4.55 -7.30 -8.56
N PRO A 81 -4.79 -8.31 -9.43
CA PRO A 81 -4.24 -9.65 -9.22
C PRO A 81 -2.72 -9.65 -8.95
N ILE A 82 -1.93 -8.89 -9.72
CA ILE A 82 -0.48 -8.79 -9.49
C ILE A 82 -0.17 -8.09 -8.18
N LEU A 83 -0.90 -7.03 -7.83
CA LEU A 83 -0.75 -6.36 -6.54
C LEU A 83 -0.95 -7.36 -5.38
N VAL A 84 -1.96 -8.23 -5.46
CA VAL A 84 -2.18 -9.29 -4.47
C VAL A 84 -1.03 -10.28 -4.43
N ASP A 85 -0.51 -10.69 -5.59
CA ASP A 85 0.63 -11.60 -5.69
C ASP A 85 1.88 -11.00 -5.03
N VAL A 86 2.12 -9.70 -5.22
CA VAL A 86 3.20 -8.94 -4.56
C VAL A 86 2.98 -8.84 -3.06
N LEU A 87 1.76 -8.51 -2.60
CA LEU A 87 1.45 -8.42 -1.17
C LEU A 87 1.62 -9.77 -0.46
N ARG A 88 1.23 -10.88 -1.11
CA ARG A 88 1.48 -12.24 -0.61
C ARG A 88 2.97 -12.53 -0.51
N LEU A 89 3.74 -12.18 -1.55
CA LEU A 89 5.19 -12.35 -1.55
C LEU A 89 5.84 -11.57 -0.40
N ILE A 90 5.46 -10.31 -0.21
CA ILE A 90 5.96 -9.46 0.87
C ILE A 90 5.59 -10.04 2.24
N LEU A 91 4.38 -10.56 2.40
CA LEU A 91 3.94 -11.20 3.65
C LEU A 91 4.77 -12.44 3.95
N HIS A 92 4.97 -13.29 2.94
CA HIS A 92 5.75 -14.51 3.07
C HIS A 92 7.22 -14.24 3.42
N LYS A 93 7.78 -13.13 2.92
CA LYS A 93 9.15 -12.70 3.22
C LYS A 93 9.28 -11.85 4.48
N SER A 94 8.16 -11.48 5.10
CA SER A 94 8.14 -10.65 6.31
C SER A 94 8.49 -11.49 7.54
N ALA A 95 9.41 -11.01 8.37
CA ALA A 95 9.77 -11.69 9.61
C ALA A 95 8.64 -11.53 10.66
N PRO A 96 8.20 -12.60 11.36
CA PRO A 96 7.07 -12.55 12.28
C PRO A 96 7.17 -11.46 13.36
N GLU A 97 8.36 -11.25 13.91
CA GLU A 97 8.64 -10.22 14.91
C GLU A 97 8.44 -8.79 14.37
N LEU A 98 8.77 -8.56 13.10
CA LEU A 98 8.55 -7.27 12.45
C LEU A 98 7.07 -7.06 12.13
N ILE A 99 6.35 -8.12 11.74
CA ILE A 99 4.89 -8.07 11.55
C ILE A 99 4.19 -7.68 12.86
N LEU A 100 4.56 -8.31 13.98
CA LEU A 100 4.00 -7.99 15.30
C LEU A 100 4.28 -6.54 15.71
N LYS A 101 5.53 -6.09 15.53
CA LYS A 101 5.91 -4.70 15.77
C LYS A 101 5.06 -3.74 14.93
N ARG A 102 4.88 -4.04 13.64
CA ARG A 102 4.08 -3.22 12.72
C ARG A 102 2.61 -3.17 13.09
N ARG A 103 2.04 -4.28 13.54
CA ARG A 103 0.68 -4.33 14.07
C ARG A 103 0.52 -3.44 15.31
N HIS A 104 1.52 -3.44 16.20
CA HIS A 104 1.52 -2.56 17.37
C HIS A 104 1.63 -1.08 16.98
N ASP A 105 2.56 -0.74 16.08
CA ASP A 105 2.71 0.63 15.54
C ASP A 105 1.40 1.12 14.90
N TYR A 106 0.72 0.24 14.15
CA TYR A 106 -0.59 0.53 13.54
C TYR A 106 -1.66 0.83 14.59
N LEU A 107 -1.77 -0.02 15.62
CA LEU A 107 -2.73 0.18 16.71
C LEU A 107 -2.48 1.51 17.42
N GLN A 108 -1.23 1.87 17.67
CA GLN A 108 -0.88 3.15 18.28
C GLN A 108 -1.29 4.32 17.38
N LYS A 109 -0.97 4.28 16.08
CA LYS A 109 -1.40 5.31 15.11
C LYS A 109 -2.93 5.44 15.03
N TYR A 110 -3.65 4.33 15.11
CA TYR A 110 -5.11 4.33 15.15
C TYR A 110 -5.63 5.04 16.43
N LYS A 111 -5.07 4.71 17.59
CA LYS A 111 -5.40 5.39 18.87
C LYS A 111 -5.14 6.89 18.80
N ASP A 112 -3.97 7.28 18.29
CA ASP A 112 -3.59 8.69 18.13
C ASP A 112 -4.57 9.44 17.21
N ASN A 113 -5.00 8.81 16.11
CA ASN A 113 -6.02 9.38 15.22
C ASN A 113 -7.38 9.53 15.90
N LEU A 114 -7.82 8.56 16.71
CA LEU A 114 -9.08 8.65 17.45
C LEU A 114 -9.05 9.78 18.49
N LEU A 115 -7.94 9.92 19.22
CA LEU A 115 -7.74 11.02 20.17
C LEU A 115 -7.78 12.38 19.46
N ARG A 116 -7.14 12.47 18.29
CA ARG A 116 -7.11 13.70 17.49
C ARG A 116 -8.51 14.10 17.01
N ILE A 117 -9.32 13.14 16.57
CA ILE A 117 -10.68 13.40 16.06
C ILE A 117 -11.66 13.70 17.20
N SER A 118 -11.55 13.00 18.34
CA SER A 118 -12.46 13.18 19.47
C SER A 118 -12.26 14.51 20.21
N GLY A 119 -11.22 15.28 19.89
CA GLY A 119 -10.87 16.52 20.57
C GLY A 119 -10.55 16.33 22.07
N SER A 120 -10.47 15.09 22.53
CA SER A 120 -10.43 14.71 23.94
C SER A 120 -9.00 14.48 24.44
N ALA A 121 -8.02 15.13 23.81
CA ALA A 121 -6.58 14.91 24.02
C ALA A 121 -6.06 15.21 25.44
N LEU A 122 -6.93 15.56 26.41
CA LEU A 122 -6.51 16.04 27.73
C LEU A 122 -7.04 15.25 28.94
N ASP A 123 -8.14 14.48 28.85
CA ASP A 123 -8.77 13.91 30.06
C ASP A 123 -8.76 12.37 30.16
N ASN A 124 -8.56 11.65 29.06
CA ASN A 124 -8.39 10.20 29.09
C ASN A 124 -6.90 9.91 29.06
N GLY A 125 -6.33 9.53 30.20
CA GLY A 125 -4.93 9.14 30.30
C GLY A 125 -4.53 8.04 29.29
N PRO A 126 -3.23 7.69 29.19
CA PRO A 126 -2.63 6.85 28.15
C PRO A 126 -3.14 5.38 28.08
N ALA A 127 -4.23 5.04 28.77
CA ALA A 127 -4.68 3.68 29.03
C ALA A 127 -6.12 3.39 28.59
N PHE A 128 -6.73 4.16 27.67
CA PHE A 128 -7.99 3.70 27.09
C PHE A 128 -7.69 2.57 26.08
N ASP A 129 -8.29 1.42 26.34
CA ASP A 129 -8.14 0.26 25.49
C ASP A 129 -8.98 0.44 24.22
N VAL A 130 -8.38 0.14 23.07
CA VAL A 130 -9.03 0.29 21.78
C VAL A 130 -8.83 -1.00 21.04
N THR A 131 -9.94 -1.64 20.69
CA THR A 131 -9.94 -2.75 19.75
C THR A 131 -9.98 -2.22 18.33
N LEU A 132 -9.24 -2.87 17.44
CA LEU A 132 -9.30 -2.55 16.02
C LEU A 132 -10.64 -3.04 15.44
N PRO A 133 -11.36 -2.21 14.67
CA PRO A 133 -12.52 -2.68 13.93
C PRO A 133 -12.14 -3.75 12.91
N VAL A 134 -13.13 -4.53 12.46
CA VAL A 134 -12.95 -5.53 11.40
C VAL A 134 -12.32 -4.89 10.16
N GLY A 135 -11.36 -5.58 9.54
CA GLY A 135 -10.68 -5.11 8.34
C GLY A 135 -9.42 -4.29 8.61
N HIS A 136 -9.20 -3.81 9.84
CA HIS A 136 -8.07 -2.94 10.15
C HIS A 136 -6.81 -3.74 10.47
N GLY A 137 -5.87 -3.80 9.52
CA GLY A 137 -4.56 -4.42 9.76
C GLY A 137 -4.63 -5.91 10.08
N ASP A 138 -5.59 -6.62 9.47
CA ASP A 138 -5.77 -8.07 9.62
C ASP A 138 -4.58 -8.87 9.04
N LEU A 139 -3.92 -8.32 8.02
CA LEU A 139 -2.77 -8.90 7.32
C LEU A 139 -1.59 -7.92 7.34
N PRO A 140 -1.05 -7.53 8.51
CA PRO A 140 0.01 -6.55 8.58
C PRO A 140 1.31 -7.10 7.99
N GLN A 141 2.12 -6.20 7.43
CA GLN A 141 3.38 -6.51 6.74
C GLN A 141 4.57 -6.03 7.57
N ALA A 142 5.78 -6.57 7.36
CA ALA A 142 6.97 -6.13 8.11
C ALA A 142 7.50 -4.75 7.66
N PHE A 143 7.25 -4.34 6.41
CA PHE A 143 7.84 -3.12 5.83
C PHE A 143 6.95 -1.90 6.03
N ASP A 144 7.47 -0.70 5.75
CA ASP A 144 6.60 0.48 5.60
C ASP A 144 6.09 0.49 4.16
N LEU A 145 4.78 0.31 3.95
CA LEU A 145 4.23 0.32 2.60
C LEU A 145 3.14 1.37 2.37
N ALA A 146 3.07 1.79 1.12
CA ALA A 146 1.99 2.59 0.57
C ALA A 146 1.51 1.95 -0.74
N ILE A 147 0.20 1.91 -0.93
CA ILE A 147 -0.42 1.60 -2.23
C ILE A 147 -0.70 2.91 -2.93
N VAL A 148 -0.30 3.00 -4.20
CA VAL A 148 -0.53 4.14 -5.07
C VAL A 148 -1.43 3.71 -6.22
N GLN A 149 -2.56 4.40 -6.37
CA GLN A 149 -3.35 4.40 -7.59
C GLN A 149 -2.74 5.41 -8.55
N ASP A 150 -2.24 4.94 -9.70
CA ASP A 150 -1.91 5.84 -10.80
C ASP A 150 -3.22 6.40 -11.39
N THR A 151 -3.29 7.72 -11.51
CA THR A 151 -4.46 8.42 -12.05
C THR A 151 -4.19 9.03 -13.42
N ASP A 152 -3.05 8.72 -14.07
CA ASP A 152 -2.71 9.24 -15.40
C ASP A 152 -3.75 8.82 -16.46
N ASP A 153 -4.25 7.58 -16.35
CA ASP A 153 -5.25 7.00 -17.25
C ASP A 153 -6.71 7.31 -16.86
N ILE A 154 -6.93 8.01 -15.74
CA ILE A 154 -8.25 8.47 -15.35
C ILE A 154 -8.58 9.73 -16.16
N ASP A 155 -9.59 9.62 -17.02
CA ASP A 155 -10.14 10.77 -17.74
C ASP A 155 -10.73 11.79 -16.74
N GLU A 156 -10.39 13.06 -16.91
CA GLU A 156 -10.89 14.19 -16.12
C GLU A 156 -12.41 14.32 -16.19
N VAL A 157 -13.04 13.79 -17.24
CA VAL A 157 -14.50 13.75 -17.37
C VAL A 157 -15.11 12.55 -16.63
N SER A 158 -14.33 11.50 -16.37
CA SER A 158 -14.81 10.19 -15.92
C SER A 158 -14.22 9.73 -14.58
N TYR A 159 -13.62 10.62 -13.79
CA TYR A 159 -13.08 10.27 -12.45
C TYR A 159 -14.14 9.76 -11.46
N LEU A 160 -15.42 10.06 -11.71
CA LEU A 160 -16.57 9.55 -10.95
C LEU A 160 -17.26 8.33 -11.62
N SER A 161 -16.62 7.68 -12.60
CA SER A 161 -17.16 6.44 -13.15
C SER A 161 -17.23 5.35 -12.08
N GLU A 162 -18.19 4.44 -12.22
CA GLU A 162 -18.37 3.32 -11.31
C GLU A 162 -17.10 2.46 -11.21
N GLU A 163 -16.36 2.30 -12.30
CA GLU A 163 -15.10 1.57 -12.35
C GLU A 163 -13.97 2.26 -11.57
N ASN A 164 -13.77 3.57 -11.76
CA ASN A 164 -12.72 4.32 -11.07
C ASN A 164 -13.01 4.39 -9.57
N VAL A 165 -14.27 4.59 -9.21
CA VAL A 165 -14.71 4.57 -7.81
C VAL A 165 -14.54 3.18 -7.21
N PHE A 166 -14.92 2.11 -7.92
CA PHE A 166 -14.71 0.75 -7.43
C PHE A 166 -13.21 0.45 -7.21
N THR A 167 -12.35 0.82 -8.16
CA THR A 167 -10.90 0.66 -8.03
C THR A 167 -10.37 1.39 -6.80
N GLN A 168 -10.78 2.64 -6.59
CA GLN A 168 -10.42 3.39 -5.39
C GLN A 168 -10.93 2.72 -4.11
N GLN A 169 -12.18 2.23 -4.08
CA GLN A 169 -12.74 1.51 -2.93
C GLN A 169 -11.94 0.24 -2.61
N ALA A 170 -11.60 -0.55 -3.62
CA ALA A 170 -10.86 -1.78 -3.45
C ALA A 170 -9.41 -1.54 -3.01
N LEU A 171 -8.70 -0.58 -3.60
CA LEU A 171 -7.32 -0.27 -3.21
C LEU A 171 -7.25 0.27 -1.78
N ARG A 172 -8.22 1.09 -1.37
CA ARG A 172 -8.37 1.54 0.02
C ARG A 172 -8.68 0.39 0.97
N PHE A 173 -9.55 -0.54 0.57
CA PHE A 173 -9.82 -1.76 1.32
C PHE A 173 -8.55 -2.60 1.51
N ILE A 174 -7.80 -2.85 0.43
CA ILE A 174 -6.55 -3.60 0.45
C ILE A 174 -5.53 -2.91 1.37
N ALA A 175 -5.37 -1.59 1.26
CA ALA A 175 -4.50 -0.82 2.13
C ALA A 175 -4.92 -0.95 3.60
N LEU A 176 -6.21 -0.84 3.91
CA LEU A 176 -6.75 -1.00 5.25
C LEU A 176 -6.46 -2.39 5.83
N LYS A 177 -6.70 -3.46 5.05
CA LYS A 177 -6.42 -4.85 5.45
C LYS A 177 -4.95 -5.08 5.80
N HIS A 178 -4.06 -4.40 5.10
CA HIS A 178 -2.61 -4.55 5.27
C HIS A 178 -1.98 -3.50 6.19
N ALA A 179 -2.78 -2.64 6.85
CA ALA A 179 -2.29 -1.55 7.70
C ALA A 179 -1.41 -0.51 6.95
N LEU A 180 -1.71 -0.28 5.67
CA LEU A 180 -0.91 0.54 4.76
C LEU A 180 -1.47 1.94 4.57
N ARG A 181 -0.68 2.77 3.90
CA ARG A 181 -1.12 4.07 3.37
C ARG A 181 -1.69 3.89 1.98
N PHE A 182 -2.56 4.82 1.60
CA PHE A 182 -3.08 4.90 0.24
C PHE A 182 -2.83 6.30 -0.34
N GLY A 183 -2.44 6.37 -1.61
CA GLY A 183 -2.31 7.61 -2.36
C GLY A 183 -2.90 7.48 -3.77
N ALA A 184 -3.54 8.53 -4.26
CA ALA A 184 -3.92 8.65 -5.67
C ALA A 184 -3.01 9.71 -6.32
N VAL A 185 -2.23 9.32 -7.33
CA VAL A 185 -1.14 10.13 -7.87
C VAL A 185 -1.24 10.25 -9.39
N SER A 186 -1.16 11.47 -9.92
CA SER A 186 -0.90 11.70 -11.37
C SER A 186 0.56 12.07 -11.62
N GLY A 187 0.99 12.03 -12.87
CA GLY A 187 2.32 12.33 -13.36
C GLY A 187 3.35 11.27 -13.02
N LEU A 188 2.92 10.05 -12.70
CA LEU A 188 3.82 9.00 -12.22
C LEU A 188 4.84 8.57 -13.30
N SER A 189 4.42 8.65 -14.56
CA SER A 189 5.28 8.45 -15.73
C SER A 189 6.50 9.39 -15.74
N ALA A 190 6.30 10.67 -15.42
CA ALA A 190 7.37 11.67 -15.32
C ALA A 190 8.26 11.42 -14.09
N LEU A 191 7.67 10.93 -12.99
CA LEU A 191 8.39 10.65 -11.75
C LEU A 191 9.38 9.49 -11.88
N ILE A 192 9.04 8.42 -12.58
CA ILE A 192 9.91 7.23 -12.69
C ILE A 192 11.25 7.55 -13.35
N GLY A 193 11.30 8.63 -14.15
CA GLY A 193 12.52 9.20 -14.72
C GLY A 193 13.43 9.92 -13.71
N ASP A 194 12.87 10.54 -12.68
CA ASP A 194 13.50 11.51 -11.78
C ASP A 194 13.61 10.98 -10.34
N THR A 195 14.84 10.61 -9.93
CA THR A 195 15.11 10.02 -8.60
C THR A 195 14.75 10.97 -7.46
N GLY A 196 15.07 12.26 -7.58
CA GLY A 196 14.78 13.24 -6.53
C GLY A 196 13.26 13.42 -6.35
N ALA A 197 12.52 13.38 -7.45
CA ALA A 197 11.06 13.43 -7.42
C ALA A 197 10.44 12.16 -6.79
N MET A 198 11.00 10.96 -7.05
CA MET A 198 10.58 9.72 -6.38
C MET A 198 10.83 9.78 -4.86
N VAL A 199 12.02 10.25 -4.45
CA VAL A 199 12.35 10.44 -3.03
C VAL A 199 11.37 11.40 -2.37
N SER A 200 11.00 12.48 -3.06
CA SER A 200 10.03 13.47 -2.57
C SER A 200 8.62 12.88 -2.43
N LEU A 201 8.11 12.17 -3.45
CA LEU A 201 6.83 11.47 -3.37
C LEU A 201 6.81 10.49 -2.19
N THR A 202 7.84 9.65 -2.06
CA THR A 202 7.95 8.70 -0.96
C THR A 202 7.98 9.44 0.39
N THR A 203 8.83 10.45 0.55
CA THR A 203 8.90 11.22 1.79
C THR A 203 7.54 11.78 2.18
N ARG A 204 6.76 12.24 1.20
CA ARG A 204 5.41 12.76 1.43
C ARG A 204 4.41 11.67 1.80
N LEU A 205 4.38 10.56 1.06
CA LEU A 205 3.52 9.42 1.35
C LEU A 205 3.78 8.88 2.75
N PHE A 206 5.02 8.90 3.22
CA PHE A 206 5.40 8.36 4.53
C PHE A 206 5.44 9.39 5.66
N ARG A 207 5.03 10.63 5.40
CA ARG A 207 4.93 11.68 6.43
C ARG A 207 3.76 11.38 7.37
N ASP A 208 4.01 11.44 8.67
CA ASP A 208 2.99 11.21 9.70
C ASP A 208 2.07 12.43 9.93
N SER A 209 2.39 13.60 9.35
CA SER A 209 1.53 14.78 9.40
C SER A 209 0.67 14.91 8.14
N PRO A 210 -0.64 15.19 8.26
CA PRO A 210 -1.47 15.57 7.12
C PRO A 210 -1.02 16.94 6.64
N GLY A 211 -0.10 16.97 5.69
CA GLY A 211 0.23 18.19 4.95
C GLY A 211 -0.95 18.59 4.07
N VAL A 212 -1.16 19.89 3.90
CA VAL A 212 -2.18 20.47 2.98
C VAL A 212 -1.65 20.51 1.54
N GLU A 213 -0.35 20.34 1.37
CA GLU A 213 0.28 20.41 0.06
C GLU A 213 -0.10 19.17 -0.77
N SER A 214 -0.56 19.41 -2.00
CA SER A 214 -0.87 18.39 -3.01
C SER A 214 0.18 18.27 -4.13
N ILE A 215 1.11 19.22 -4.21
CA ILE A 215 2.14 19.33 -5.27
C ILE A 215 3.47 18.70 -4.85
N ILE A 216 4.11 17.90 -5.70
CA ILE A 216 5.40 17.25 -5.37
C ILE A 216 6.56 18.14 -5.83
N PHE A 217 7.55 18.31 -4.97
CA PHE A 217 8.69 19.20 -5.19
C PHE A 217 9.99 18.41 -5.37
N LYS A 218 10.93 18.93 -6.15
CA LYS A 218 12.30 18.44 -6.18
C LYS A 218 13.05 18.81 -4.90
N PRO A 219 14.19 18.16 -4.58
CA PRO A 219 15.00 18.51 -3.41
C PRO A 219 15.39 19.99 -3.33
N GLU A 220 15.50 20.68 -4.46
CA GLU A 220 15.84 22.11 -4.57
C GLU A 220 14.65 23.04 -4.24
N GLY A 221 13.48 22.50 -3.89
CA GLY A 221 12.28 23.26 -3.54
C GLY A 221 11.46 23.75 -4.73
N MET A 222 11.88 23.43 -5.96
CA MET A 222 11.10 23.72 -7.16
C MET A 222 10.00 22.66 -7.34
N PRO A 223 8.77 23.03 -7.73
CA PRO A 223 7.78 22.03 -8.09
C PRO A 223 8.34 21.18 -9.24
N VAL A 224 8.06 19.88 -9.23
CA VAL A 224 8.29 19.07 -10.42
C VAL A 224 7.37 19.67 -11.50
N THR A 225 7.96 20.34 -12.49
CA THR A 225 7.22 21.14 -13.47
C THR A 225 6.21 20.29 -14.21
N GLY A 226 4.92 20.68 -14.13
CA GLY A 226 3.80 20.14 -14.90
C GLY A 226 3.39 18.70 -14.54
N ASP A 227 2.31 18.53 -13.78
CA ASP A 227 1.44 17.33 -13.83
C ASP A 227 1.60 16.24 -12.75
N VAL A 228 2.58 16.35 -11.83
CA VAL A 228 2.66 15.41 -10.69
C VAL A 228 1.89 15.90 -9.47
N TYR A 229 0.79 15.21 -9.14
CA TYR A 229 -0.09 15.59 -8.03
C TYR A 229 -0.45 14.39 -7.16
N LEU A 230 -0.44 14.60 -5.84
CA LEU A 230 -1.06 13.68 -4.88
C LEU A 230 -2.50 14.16 -4.64
N HIS A 231 -3.43 13.62 -5.42
CA HIS A 231 -4.86 14.00 -5.41
C HIS A 231 -5.56 13.58 -4.13
N GLN A 232 -5.18 12.42 -3.60
CA GLN A 232 -5.72 11.90 -2.36
C GLN A 232 -4.61 11.22 -1.56
N TYR A 233 -4.64 11.42 -0.25
CA TYR A 233 -3.78 10.71 0.69
C TYR A 233 -4.61 10.21 1.87
N ILE A 234 -4.44 8.93 2.19
CA ILE A 234 -5.06 8.30 3.35
C ILE A 234 -3.94 7.72 4.21
N PRO A 235 -3.68 8.32 5.39
CA PRO A 235 -2.66 7.82 6.28
C PRO A 235 -3.11 6.54 6.99
N VAL A 236 -2.13 5.85 7.56
CA VAL A 236 -2.32 4.65 8.38
C VAL A 236 -3.33 4.90 9.50
N GLY A 237 -4.28 3.98 9.68
CA GLY A 237 -5.27 4.05 10.77
C GLY A 237 -6.32 5.14 10.60
N TRP A 238 -6.43 5.77 9.43
CA TRP A 238 -7.49 6.77 9.18
C TRP A 238 -8.73 6.17 8.53
N ASP A 239 -8.57 5.21 7.61
CA ASP A 239 -9.71 4.67 6.85
C ASP A 239 -10.62 3.75 7.69
N SER A 240 -11.76 3.35 7.13
CA SER A 240 -12.63 2.28 7.67
C SER A 240 -13.58 1.77 6.59
N TRP A 241 -14.21 0.60 6.80
CA TRP A 241 -15.23 0.08 5.87
C TRP A 241 -16.32 1.10 5.57
N ASN A 242 -16.85 1.78 6.59
CA ASN A 242 -17.87 2.81 6.40
C ASN A 242 -17.39 3.96 5.51
N LYS A 243 -16.14 4.43 5.68
CA LYS A 243 -15.57 5.49 4.85
C LYS A 243 -15.34 5.04 3.41
N ILE A 244 -15.02 3.77 3.19
CA ILE A 244 -14.87 3.17 1.86
C ILE A 244 -16.24 3.06 1.19
N LEU A 245 -17.26 2.55 1.88
CA LEU A 245 -18.63 2.42 1.38
C LEU A 245 -19.27 3.78 1.04
N LEU A 246 -18.93 4.85 1.76
CA LEU A 246 -19.45 6.20 1.50
C LEU A 246 -19.03 6.74 0.12
N VAL A 247 -17.90 6.31 -0.44
CA VAL A 247 -17.45 6.78 -1.76
C VAL A 247 -18.46 6.42 -2.85
N ALA A 248 -18.99 5.20 -2.83
CA ALA A 248 -20.00 4.76 -3.80
C ALA A 248 -21.34 5.51 -3.68
N LYS A 249 -21.59 6.22 -2.57
CA LYS A 249 -22.79 7.05 -2.40
C LYS A 249 -22.66 8.44 -3.03
N ALA A 250 -21.43 8.85 -3.38
CA ALA A 250 -21.14 10.17 -3.91
C ALA A 250 -21.27 10.28 -5.44
N ILE A 251 -21.52 9.16 -6.14
CA ILE A 251 -21.61 9.13 -7.60
C ILE A 251 -23.01 8.78 -8.10
N PRO A 252 -23.47 9.40 -9.21
CA PRO A 252 -24.71 9.02 -9.86
C PRO A 252 -24.59 7.60 -10.43
N ARG A 253 -25.60 6.77 -10.16
CA ARG A 253 -25.66 5.40 -10.68
C ARG A 253 -26.33 5.43 -12.04
N ASN A 254 -25.52 5.32 -13.08
CA ASN A 254 -25.97 5.43 -14.45
C ASN A 254 -25.87 4.09 -15.21
N GLY A 255 -25.25 3.06 -14.61
CA GLY A 255 -24.96 1.79 -15.28
C GLY A 255 -25.53 0.54 -14.60
N GLU A 256 -25.50 -0.57 -15.36
CA GLU A 256 -25.69 -1.94 -14.85
C GLU A 256 -24.40 -2.51 -14.21
N MET A 257 -23.30 -1.75 -14.15
CA MET A 257 -22.03 -2.18 -13.54
C MET A 257 -22.12 -2.16 -12.00
N ALA A 258 -22.93 -3.09 -11.48
CA ALA A 258 -23.32 -3.25 -10.09
C ALA A 258 -22.18 -3.73 -9.14
N LYS A 259 -20.91 -3.47 -9.45
CA LYS A 259 -19.77 -3.97 -8.64
C LYS A 259 -19.29 -3.02 -7.55
N LEU A 260 -19.84 -1.81 -7.47
CA LEU A 260 -19.57 -0.88 -6.37
C LEU A 260 -19.88 -1.52 -5.02
N LEU A 261 -18.98 -1.31 -4.05
CA LEU A 261 -19.20 -1.74 -2.67
C LEU A 261 -20.09 -0.70 -1.99
N HIS A 262 -21.40 -0.98 -1.87
CA HIS A 262 -22.37 -0.02 -1.33
C HIS A 262 -23.11 -0.49 -0.07
N SER A 263 -22.82 -1.70 0.40
CA SER A 263 -23.41 -2.28 1.61
C SER A 263 -22.36 -3.07 2.39
N GLU A 264 -22.62 -3.27 3.68
CA GLU A 264 -21.77 -4.09 4.55
C GLU A 264 -21.68 -5.55 4.08
N VAL A 265 -22.76 -6.07 3.48
CA VAL A 265 -22.78 -7.43 2.92
C VAL A 265 -21.78 -7.55 1.77
N GLN A 266 -21.78 -6.64 0.80
CA GLN A 266 -20.88 -6.69 -0.35
C GLN A 266 -19.40 -6.53 0.02
N ILE A 267 -19.08 -5.62 0.95
CA ILE A 267 -17.69 -5.48 1.42
C ILE A 267 -17.28 -6.69 2.28
N GLY A 268 -18.22 -7.34 2.96
CA GLY A 268 -18.00 -8.62 3.64
C GLY A 268 -17.68 -9.76 2.64
N GLU A 269 -18.47 -9.91 1.59
CA GLU A 269 -18.20 -10.88 0.51
C GLU A 269 -16.84 -10.62 -0.16
N PHE A 270 -16.55 -9.36 -0.48
CA PHE A 270 -15.24 -8.97 -1.02
C PHE A 270 -14.10 -9.29 -0.04
N ASN A 271 -14.33 -9.07 1.26
CA ASN A 271 -13.38 -9.42 2.30
C ASN A 271 -13.10 -10.92 2.38
N ASP A 272 -14.12 -11.76 2.27
CA ASP A 272 -13.97 -13.21 2.34
C ASP A 272 -13.17 -13.73 1.12
N ILE A 273 -13.49 -13.24 -0.08
CA ILE A 273 -12.74 -13.55 -1.31
C ILE A 273 -11.28 -13.09 -1.17
N TYR A 274 -11.08 -11.87 -0.68
CA TYR A 274 -9.73 -11.34 -0.47
C TYR A 274 -8.95 -12.13 0.59
N HIS A 275 -9.60 -12.51 1.69
CA HIS A 275 -8.95 -13.27 2.77
C HIS A 275 -8.54 -14.67 2.32
N ALA A 276 -9.38 -15.34 1.51
CA ALA A 276 -9.04 -16.62 0.88
C ALA A 276 -7.77 -16.53 0.00
N CYS A 277 -7.42 -15.34 -0.48
CA CYS A 277 -6.14 -15.11 -1.17
C CYS A 277 -4.92 -15.12 -0.23
N PHE A 278 -5.06 -15.28 1.08
CA PHE A 278 -3.95 -15.33 2.04
C PHE A 278 -4.01 -16.52 2.99
N GLU A 279 -5.02 -17.38 2.86
CA GLU A 279 -5.12 -18.62 3.62
C GLU A 279 -4.06 -19.63 3.16
N ASN A 280 -3.18 -20.01 4.10
CA ASN A 280 -2.28 -21.15 3.90
C ASN A 280 -3.09 -22.43 4.13
N ASN A 281 -3.10 -23.35 3.17
CA ASN A 281 -3.74 -24.67 3.29
C ASN A 281 -2.91 -25.60 4.21
N ASP A 282 -2.60 -25.19 5.44
CA ASP A 282 -1.98 -26.06 6.46
C ASP A 282 -3.02 -26.91 7.22
N ALA A 283 -4.27 -26.98 6.73
CA ALA A 283 -5.35 -27.73 7.36
C ALA A 283 -5.29 -29.26 7.15
N SER A 284 -4.18 -29.84 6.68
CA SER A 284 -4.10 -31.29 6.41
C SER A 284 -2.96 -32.05 7.10
N ILE A 285 -2.31 -31.50 8.14
CA ILE A 285 -1.30 -32.24 8.91
C ILE A 285 -1.43 -31.96 10.41
N ASP A 286 -2.56 -32.35 11.04
CA ASP A 286 -2.60 -32.96 12.39
C ASP A 286 -4.06 -33.11 12.88
N SER A 287 -4.81 -34.00 12.23
CA SER A 287 -5.91 -34.69 12.92
C SER A 287 -5.38 -36.03 13.44
N GLY A 288 -4.51 -35.96 14.44
CA GLY A 288 -4.14 -37.12 15.25
C GLY A 288 -5.37 -37.68 15.99
N PRO A 289 -5.43 -39.01 16.23
CA PRO A 289 -6.63 -39.66 16.74
C PRO A 289 -6.95 -39.20 18.16
N GLN A 290 -8.21 -38.80 18.38
CA GLN A 290 -8.76 -38.48 19.70
C GLN A 290 -8.61 -39.69 20.63
N THR A 291 -7.67 -39.63 21.58
CA THR A 291 -7.65 -40.48 22.77
C THR A 291 -8.59 -39.87 23.81
N THR A 292 -9.74 -40.52 23.98
CA THR A 292 -10.61 -40.37 25.15
C THR A 292 -9.85 -40.67 26.44
N ALA A 293 -9.70 -39.67 27.31
CA ALA A 293 -9.45 -39.89 28.73
C ALA A 293 -10.22 -38.86 29.56
N GLN A 294 -11.21 -39.36 30.31
CA GLN A 294 -11.86 -38.65 31.40
C GLN A 294 -10.84 -38.38 32.51
N SER A 295 -10.82 -37.16 33.05
CA SER A 295 -10.52 -36.98 34.48
C SER A 295 -11.09 -35.67 35.01
N LYS A 296 -11.73 -35.78 36.18
CA LYS A 296 -12.31 -34.71 36.99
C LYS A 296 -11.20 -33.95 37.72
N GLY A 297 -11.38 -32.65 37.94
CA GLY A 297 -10.62 -31.92 38.95
C GLY A 297 -10.79 -30.40 38.89
N ASN A 298 -11.50 -29.84 39.86
CA ASN A 298 -11.56 -28.40 40.16
C ASN A 298 -10.17 -27.83 40.49
N ALA A 299 -9.87 -26.60 40.05
CA ALA A 299 -9.50 -25.46 40.91
C ALA A 299 -8.97 -24.28 40.08
N ASN A 300 -9.32 -23.08 40.54
CA ASN A 300 -8.91 -21.75 40.09
C ASN A 300 -7.48 -21.62 39.55
N GLN A 301 -7.33 -20.95 38.41
CA GLN A 301 -6.22 -20.02 38.19
C GLN A 301 -6.53 -19.00 37.08
N THR A 302 -6.11 -17.78 37.37
CA THR A 302 -6.02 -16.55 36.58
C THR A 302 -5.22 -16.72 35.29
N GLY A 303 -5.64 -16.02 34.23
CA GLY A 303 -4.81 -15.78 33.05
C GLY A 303 -5.65 -15.36 31.85
N ALA A 304 -5.66 -14.06 31.55
CA ALA A 304 -6.04 -13.59 30.24
C ALA A 304 -4.89 -13.92 29.28
N GLU A 305 -5.03 -15.02 28.54
CA GLU A 305 -4.16 -15.37 27.43
C GLU A 305 -4.91 -15.05 26.13
N ASP A 306 -4.53 -13.93 25.50
CA ASP A 306 -4.85 -13.66 24.11
C ASP A 306 -4.07 -14.65 23.23
N HIS A 307 -4.80 -15.57 22.61
CA HIS A 307 -4.26 -16.50 21.63
C HIS A 307 -3.91 -15.77 20.33
N ALA A 308 -2.66 -15.30 20.22
CA ALA A 308 -2.02 -15.13 18.92
C ALA A 308 -1.47 -16.50 18.49
N HIS A 309 -2.22 -17.23 17.67
CA HIS A 309 -1.70 -18.40 16.95
C HIS A 309 -0.65 -17.92 15.93
N LEU A 310 0.61 -17.87 16.37
CA LEU A 310 1.77 -17.73 15.51
C LEU A 310 2.00 -19.05 14.78
N VAL A 311 1.69 -19.04 13.49
CA VAL A 311 1.99 -20.12 12.54
C VAL A 311 3.51 -20.33 12.51
N SER A 312 3.97 -21.55 12.83
CA SER A 312 5.37 -21.92 12.70
C SER A 312 5.75 -22.06 11.23
N GLY A 313 6.77 -21.32 10.81
CA GLY A 313 7.18 -21.23 9.42
C GLY A 313 7.88 -22.49 8.93
N ASN A 314 7.17 -23.31 8.16
CA ASN A 314 7.81 -24.16 7.14
C ASN A 314 8.23 -23.27 5.97
N VAL A 315 9.46 -23.45 5.47
CA VAL A 315 10.00 -22.70 4.34
C VAL A 315 9.23 -23.11 3.07
N CYS A 316 8.18 -22.34 2.79
CA CYS A 316 7.32 -22.49 1.61
C CYS A 316 8.11 -22.07 0.36
N THR A 317 8.33 -23.01 -0.55
CA THR A 317 8.95 -22.76 -1.86
C THR A 317 7.98 -22.01 -2.77
N SER A 318 8.46 -21.25 -3.77
CA SER A 318 7.61 -20.43 -4.65
C SER A 318 6.51 -21.24 -5.39
N SER A 319 6.64 -22.57 -5.48
CA SER A 319 5.61 -23.49 -6.01
C SER A 319 4.46 -23.80 -5.03
N GLN A 320 4.63 -23.60 -3.73
CA GLN A 320 3.60 -23.85 -2.70
C GLN A 320 2.76 -22.60 -2.38
N ILE A 321 3.14 -21.42 -2.90
CA ILE A 321 2.35 -20.18 -2.79
C ILE A 321 1.02 -20.32 -3.56
N TYR A 322 0.94 -21.21 -4.54
CA TYR A 322 -0.20 -21.30 -5.45
C TYR A 322 -1.06 -22.54 -5.17
N ASN A 323 -1.82 -22.53 -4.08
CA ASN A 323 -2.80 -23.60 -3.81
C ASN A 323 -4.13 -23.35 -4.56
N SER A 324 -4.99 -24.38 -4.65
CA SER A 324 -6.27 -24.29 -5.39
C SER A 324 -7.26 -23.29 -4.78
N THR A 325 -7.22 -23.10 -3.45
CA THR A 325 -8.04 -22.10 -2.75
C THR A 325 -7.67 -20.69 -3.23
N TYR A 326 -6.38 -20.37 -3.24
CA TYR A 326 -5.88 -19.10 -3.73
C TYR A 326 -6.17 -18.89 -5.21
N GLN A 327 -5.96 -19.88 -6.08
CA GLN A 327 -6.23 -19.70 -7.51
C GLN A 327 -7.71 -19.37 -7.74
N ARG A 328 -8.63 -20.07 -7.05
CA ARG A 328 -10.06 -19.76 -7.10
C ARG A 328 -10.37 -18.36 -6.57
N ALA A 329 -9.80 -17.99 -5.42
CA ALA A 329 -10.02 -16.69 -4.82
C ALA A 329 -9.47 -15.55 -5.71
N ARG A 330 -8.32 -15.76 -6.35
CA ARG A 330 -7.72 -14.85 -7.33
C ARG A 330 -8.56 -14.72 -8.60
N GLU A 331 -9.08 -15.83 -9.11
CA GLU A 331 -10.03 -15.83 -10.23
C GLU A 331 -11.29 -15.03 -9.86
N GLN A 332 -11.90 -15.31 -8.72
CA GLN A 332 -13.06 -14.56 -8.21
C GLN A 332 -12.75 -13.07 -8.04
N LEU A 333 -11.56 -12.73 -7.50
CA LEU A 333 -11.13 -11.34 -7.37
C LEU A 333 -10.96 -10.69 -8.74
N SER A 334 -10.41 -11.39 -9.73
CA SER A 334 -10.26 -10.88 -11.09
C SER A 334 -11.60 -10.63 -11.78
N GLU A 335 -12.68 -11.33 -11.39
CA GLU A 335 -14.01 -11.01 -11.87
C GLU A 335 -14.45 -9.60 -11.42
N TYR A 336 -13.99 -9.10 -10.27
CA TYR A 336 -14.31 -7.74 -9.83
C TYR A 336 -13.58 -6.65 -10.62
N PHE A 337 -12.39 -6.96 -11.15
CA PHE A 337 -11.57 -6.06 -11.95
C PHE A 337 -11.55 -6.57 -13.38
N PRO A 338 -12.58 -6.27 -14.21
CA PRO A 338 -12.53 -6.64 -15.60
C PRO A 338 -11.21 -6.11 -16.18
N ILE A 339 -10.34 -7.03 -16.61
CA ILE A 339 -9.11 -6.68 -17.33
C ILE A 339 -9.60 -6.08 -18.63
N ASP A 340 -9.67 -4.75 -18.68
CA ASP A 340 -10.28 -4.12 -19.82
C ASP A 340 -9.43 -4.36 -21.08
N LYS A 341 -10.18 -4.46 -22.18
CA LYS A 341 -9.81 -4.98 -23.49
C LYS A 341 -8.55 -4.34 -24.09
N PRO A 342 -7.87 -5.06 -25.02
CA PRO A 342 -6.55 -4.73 -25.56
C PRO A 342 -6.39 -3.26 -25.97
N ASP A 343 -5.42 -2.59 -25.33
CA ASP A 343 -4.61 -1.46 -25.81
C ASP A 343 -5.38 -0.38 -26.61
N GLY A 344 -6.61 -0.08 -26.23
CA GLY A 344 -7.25 1.17 -26.57
C GLY A 344 -6.64 2.26 -25.72
N ARG A 345 -5.37 2.63 -25.96
CA ARG A 345 -4.83 3.88 -25.41
C ARG A 345 -5.90 4.93 -25.68
N LEU A 346 -6.43 5.52 -24.61
CA LEU A 346 -7.23 6.73 -24.74
C LEU A 346 -6.45 7.68 -25.66
N PRO A 347 -7.12 8.34 -26.62
CA PRO A 347 -6.43 9.32 -27.47
C PRO A 347 -5.62 10.24 -26.56
N SER A 348 -4.38 10.54 -26.96
CA SER A 348 -3.49 11.42 -26.21
C SER A 348 -4.30 12.62 -25.71
N LYS A 349 -4.29 12.87 -24.39
CA LYS A 349 -5.00 13.99 -23.78
C LYS A 349 -4.72 15.23 -24.65
N PRO A 350 -5.75 15.95 -25.12
CA PRO A 350 -5.52 17.21 -25.82
C PRO A 350 -4.63 18.07 -24.94
N ASP A 351 -3.74 18.86 -25.55
CA ASP A 351 -2.86 19.77 -24.80
C ASP A 351 -3.70 20.51 -23.74
N PRO A 352 -3.20 20.63 -22.50
CA PRO A 352 -3.95 21.24 -21.42
C PRO A 352 -4.48 22.60 -21.88
N PRO A 353 -5.72 22.97 -21.52
CA PRO A 353 -6.32 24.21 -21.97
C PRO A 353 -5.40 25.38 -21.64
N PHE A 354 -5.31 26.33 -22.59
CA PHE A 354 -4.51 27.54 -22.53
C PHE A 354 -4.44 28.08 -21.10
N THR A 355 -3.29 27.91 -20.44
CA THR A 355 -3.17 28.27 -19.03
C THR A 355 -3.38 29.77 -18.86
N TYR A 356 -3.89 30.22 -17.71
CA TYR A 356 -4.06 31.65 -17.47
C TYR A 356 -2.75 32.44 -17.63
N ALA A 357 -1.60 31.82 -17.32
CA ALA A 357 -0.29 32.42 -17.57
C ALA A 357 -0.01 32.59 -19.08
N GLN A 358 -0.29 31.58 -19.90
CA GLN A 358 -0.18 31.66 -21.36
C GLN A 358 -1.18 32.66 -21.95
N PHE A 359 -2.38 32.78 -21.37
CA PHE A 359 -3.36 33.83 -21.70
C PHE A 359 -2.81 35.23 -21.44
N ILE A 360 -2.29 35.48 -20.24
CA ILE A 360 -1.68 36.78 -19.90
C ILE A 360 -0.48 37.09 -20.80
N GLN A 361 0.34 36.09 -21.12
CA GLN A 361 1.50 36.28 -22.00
C GLN A 361 1.08 36.58 -23.44
N SER A 362 0.02 35.92 -23.94
CA SER A 362 -0.54 36.23 -25.27
C SER A 362 -1.13 37.64 -25.38
N LEU A 363 -1.58 38.22 -24.27
CA LEU A 363 -2.07 39.61 -24.22
C LEU A 363 -0.94 40.65 -24.13
N GLN A 364 0.31 40.22 -23.88
CA GLN A 364 1.48 41.10 -23.82
C GLN A 364 2.25 41.13 -25.14
N ASP A 365 2.01 40.15 -26.01
CA ASP A 365 2.66 40.01 -27.33
C ASP A 365 1.82 40.63 -28.47
N GLU A 366 0.65 41.22 -28.17
CA GLU A 366 -0.12 42.15 -29.03
C GLU A 366 0.13 43.61 -28.62
#